data_AF-A0A0U4NAZ3-F1
#
_entry.id   AF-A0A0U4NAZ3-F1
#
_cell.length_a   1.000
_cell.length_b   1.000
_cell.length_c   1.000
_cell.angle_alpha   90.00
_cell.angle_beta   90.00
_cell.angle_gamma   90.00
#
_symmetry.space_group_name_H-M   'P 1'
#
loop_
_entity.id
_entity.type
_entity.pdbx_description
1 polymer ?
#
loop_
_entity_poly.entity_id
_entity_poly.type
_entity_poly.pdbx_seq_one_letter_code
_entity_poly.pdbx_strand_id
1 'polypeptide(L)'
;MSVNQSKTMVVSWLLLSVTGVVACWASFLNGQFETIYGLPSVIGAAMLMWIRQQPDFYGQPFYRLAWQTSMILLWLLLIPGCYHLAQQL
;
A
#
# COMPACT_ATOMS: atom_id res chain seq x y z
N MET A 1 17.14 -13.20 1.63
CA MET A 1 17.36 -11.88 2.27
C MET A 1 16.47 -11.80 3.49
N SER A 2 17.01 -11.62 4.70
CA SER A 2 16.14 -11.38 5.86
C SER A 2 15.58 -9.96 5.75
N VAL A 3 14.25 -9.86 5.72
CA VAL A 3 13.57 -8.56 5.75
C VAL A 3 13.82 -8.00 7.14
N ASN A 4 14.52 -6.88 7.27
CA ASN A 4 14.79 -6.24 8.57
C ASN A 4 13.48 -5.83 9.27
N GLN A 5 13.06 -6.57 10.30
CA GLN A 5 11.71 -6.51 10.89
C GLN A 5 11.50 -5.35 11.87
N SER A 6 12.39 -4.35 11.88
CA SER A 6 12.29 -3.20 12.77
C SER A 6 11.01 -2.39 12.53
N LYS A 7 10.46 -1.79 13.59
CA LYS A 7 9.29 -0.92 13.50
C LYS A 7 9.53 0.25 12.54
N THR A 8 10.74 0.82 12.54
CA THR A 8 11.14 1.89 11.62
C THR A 8 11.00 1.45 10.17
N MET A 9 11.43 0.24 9.82
CA MET A 9 11.29 -0.27 8.46
C MET A 9 9.82 -0.44 8.06
N VAL A 10 9.00 -0.99 8.96
CA VAL A 10 7.54 -1.13 8.74
C VAL A 10 6.90 0.23 8.46
N VAL A 11 7.28 1.26 9.23
CA VAL A 11 6.81 2.63 8.99
C VAL A 11 7.30 3.17 7.65
N SER A 12 8.56 2.94 7.27
CA SER A 12 9.08 3.36 5.96
C SER A 12 8.30 2.75 4.79
N TRP A 13 7.94 1.46 4.88
CA TRP A 13 7.12 0.81 3.87
C TRP A 13 5.68 1.34 3.84
N LEU A 14 5.10 1.61 5.01
CA LEU A 14 3.79 2.24 5.09
C LEU A 14 3.79 3.65 4.49
N LEU A 15 4.81 4.46 4.79
CA LEU A 15 4.96 5.79 4.22
C LEU A 15 5.07 5.69 2.70
N LEU A 16 5.90 4.79 2.17
CA LEU A 16 6.00 4.54 0.73
C LEU A 16 4.63 4.19 0.12
N SER A 17 3.83 3.37 0.80
CA SER A 17 2.48 3.04 0.34
C SER A 17 1.54 4.24 0.34
N VAL A 18 1.56 5.05 1.39
CA VAL A 18 0.76 6.28 1.45
C VAL A 18 1.12 7.22 0.30
N THR A 19 2.42 7.43 0.04
CA THR A 19 2.87 8.30 -1.06
C THR A 19 2.37 7.80 -2.41
N GLY A 20 2.38 6.48 -2.65
CA GLY A 20 1.85 5.90 -3.88
C GLY A 20 0.34 6.10 -4.04
N VAL A 21 -0.44 5.89 -2.97
CA VAL A 21 -1.90 6.14 -3.00
C VAL A 21 -2.17 7.62 -3.28
N VAL A 22 -1.52 8.53 -2.56
CA VAL A 22 -1.72 9.98 -2.74
C VAL A 22 -1.34 10.42 -4.16
N ALA A 23 -0.21 9.94 -4.69
CA ALA A 23 0.21 10.26 -6.06
C ALA A 23 -0.80 9.73 -7.10
N CYS A 24 -1.28 8.50 -6.93
CA CYS A 24 -2.29 7.89 -7.80
C CYS A 24 -3.61 8.69 -7.80
N TRP A 25 -4.10 9.07 -6.62
CA TRP A 25 -5.31 9.88 -6.48
C TRP A 25 -5.11 11.31 -7.01
N ALA A 26 -3.95 11.93 -6.78
CA ALA A 26 -3.64 13.25 -7.34
C ALA A 26 -3.62 13.22 -8.87
N SER A 27 -2.97 12.21 -9.46
CA SER A 27 -2.94 11.99 -10.91
C SER A 27 -4.35 11.77 -11.48
N PHE A 28 -5.17 10.99 -10.80
CA PHE A 28 -6.59 10.78 -11.16
C PHE A 28 -7.40 12.10 -11.14
N LEU A 29 -7.29 12.89 -10.08
CA LEU A 29 -8.01 14.16 -9.94
C LEU A 29 -7.56 15.23 -10.94
N ASN A 30 -6.31 15.15 -11.43
CA ASN A 30 -5.80 16.03 -12.48
C ASN A 30 -6.14 15.55 -13.90
N GLY A 31 -6.91 14.46 -14.05
CA GLY A 31 -7.33 13.93 -15.35
C GLY A 31 -6.22 13.27 -16.17
N GLN A 32 -5.01 13.10 -15.61
CA GLN A 32 -3.89 12.40 -16.23
C GLN A 32 -3.59 11.13 -15.44
N PHE A 33 -4.57 10.22 -15.39
CA PHE A 33 -4.46 9.01 -14.61
C PHE A 33 -3.35 8.10 -15.15
N GLU A 34 -2.27 7.94 -14.37
CA GLU A 34 -1.21 6.99 -14.64
C GLU A 34 -1.10 5.96 -13.50
N THR A 35 -1.25 4.69 -13.86
CA THR A 35 -1.19 3.57 -12.90
C THR A 35 0.20 3.39 -12.29
N ILE A 36 1.25 3.95 -12.92
CA ILE A 36 2.63 3.88 -12.45
C ILE A 36 2.79 4.49 -11.05
N TYR A 37 1.99 5.50 -10.72
CA TYR A 37 2.01 6.14 -9.40
C TYR A 37 1.52 5.23 -8.28
N GLY A 38 0.79 4.15 -8.61
CA GLY A 38 0.36 3.15 -7.64
C GLY A 38 1.42 2.12 -7.27
N LEU A 39 2.50 1.98 -8.04
CA LEU A 39 3.57 0.99 -7.80
C LEU A 39 4.20 1.07 -6.41
N PRO A 40 4.53 2.25 -5.84
CA PRO A 40 5.06 2.35 -4.49
C PRO A 40 4.14 1.71 -3.44
N SER A 41 2.83 1.80 -3.61
CA SER A 41 1.86 1.16 -2.72
C SER A 41 1.81 -0.35 -2.85
N VAL A 42 1.93 -0.87 -4.07
CA VAL A 42 2.00 -2.31 -4.31
C VAL A 42 3.28 -2.89 -3.72
N ILE A 43 4.42 -2.23 -3.93
CA ILE A 43 5.73 -2.66 -3.39
C ILE A 43 5.71 -2.61 -1.86
N GLY A 44 5.26 -1.51 -1.26
CA GLY A 44 5.16 -1.38 0.19
C GLY A 44 4.25 -2.46 0.80
N ALA A 45 3.14 -2.78 0.14
CA ALA A 45 2.26 -3.85 0.61
C ALA A 45 2.88 -5.25 0.48
N ALA A 46 3.57 -5.54 -0.63
CA ALA A 46 4.31 -6.79 -0.79
C ALA A 46 5.39 -6.96 0.30
N MET A 47 6.11 -5.88 0.61
CA MET A 47 7.12 -5.85 1.67
C MET A 47 6.54 -5.96 3.09
N LEU A 48 5.23 -5.79 3.27
CA LEU A 48 4.54 -5.94 4.55
C LEU A 48 3.74 -7.25 4.66
N MET A 49 3.61 -8.04 3.58
CA MET A 49 2.86 -9.32 3.60
C MET A 49 3.42 -10.33 4.60
N TRP A 50 4.74 -10.31 4.83
CA TRP A 50 5.39 -11.23 5.78
C TRP A 50 4.86 -11.07 7.21
N ILE A 51 4.33 -9.89 7.59
CA ILE A 51 3.80 -9.64 8.94
C ILE A 51 2.71 -10.66 9.29
N ARG A 52 1.84 -11.00 8.34
CA ARG A 52 0.77 -11.99 8.56
C ARG A 52 1.29 -13.43 8.58
N GLN A 53 2.43 -13.69 7.94
CA GLN A 53 3.04 -15.02 7.91
C GLN A 53 3.77 -15.35 9.22
N GLN A 54 4.04 -14.35 10.08
CA GLN A 54 4.75 -14.54 11.34
C GLN A 54 3.84 -14.23 12.54
N PRO A 55 3.31 -15.26 13.23
CA PRO A 55 2.32 -15.08 14.30
C PRO A 55 2.85 -14.27 15.49
N ASP A 56 4.14 -14.39 15.81
CA ASP A 56 4.78 -13.64 16.91
C ASP A 56 4.74 -12.12 16.70
N PHE A 57 4.89 -11.69 15.44
CA PHE A 57 4.79 -10.28 15.07
C PHE A 57 3.33 -9.86 14.91
N TYR A 58 2.49 -10.66 14.25
CA TYR A 58 1.07 -10.34 14.06
C TYR A 58 0.28 -10.24 15.38
N GLY A 59 0.73 -10.95 16.41
CA GLY A 59 0.21 -10.84 17.77
C GLY A 59 0.34 -9.42 18.34
N GLN A 60 1.40 -8.70 17.96
CA GLN A 60 1.65 -7.34 18.44
C GLN A 60 0.72 -6.33 17.74
N PRO A 61 0.11 -5.38 18.49
CA PRO A 61 -0.88 -4.46 17.95
C PRO A 61 -0.31 -3.55 16.86
N PHE A 62 0.95 -3.11 17.00
CA PHE A 62 1.62 -2.27 16.01
C PHE A 62 1.69 -2.93 14.63
N TYR A 63 2.19 -4.17 14.57
CA TYR A 63 2.37 -4.89 13.31
C TYR A 63 1.03 -5.29 12.70
N ARG A 64 0.05 -5.67 13.53
CA ARG A 64 -1.32 -5.94 13.06
C ARG A 64 -1.96 -4.72 12.41
N LEU A 65 -1.89 -3.57 13.06
CA LEU A 65 -2.40 -2.31 12.53
C LEU A 65 -1.65 -1.92 11.24
N ALA A 66 -0.33 -2.05 11.22
CA ALA A 66 0.47 -1.80 10.02
C ALA A 66 0.01 -2.67 8.83
N TRP A 67 -0.22 -3.95 9.06
CA TRP A 67 -0.73 -4.85 8.03
C TRP A 67 -2.14 -4.45 7.56
N GLN A 68 -3.05 -4.16 8.49
CA GLN A 68 -4.40 -3.71 8.16
C GLN A 68 -4.41 -2.40 7.36
N THR A 69 -3.63 -1.41 7.78
CA THR A 69 -3.48 -0.13 7.08
C THR A 69 -2.94 -0.33 5.67
N SER A 70 -1.93 -1.19 5.51
CA SER A 70 -1.39 -1.55 4.19
C SER A 70 -2.46 -2.13 3.26
N MET A 71 -3.32 -3.02 3.77
CA MET A 71 -4.44 -3.55 2.99
C MET A 71 -5.44 -2.45 2.61
N ILE A 72 -5.80 -1.56 3.55
CA ILE A 72 -6.70 -0.43 3.26
C ILE A 72 -6.14 0.47 2.15
N LEU A 73 -4.83 0.75 2.17
CA LEU A 73 -4.16 1.54 1.14
C LEU A 73 -4.23 0.87 -0.24
N LEU A 74 -4.06 -0.47 -0.31
CA LEU A 74 -4.26 -1.20 -1.56
C LEU A 74 -5.70 -1.12 -2.06
N TRP A 75 -6.69 -1.24 -1.16
CA TRP A 75 -8.10 -1.10 -1.53
C TRP A 75 -8.40 0.31 -2.06
N LEU A 76 -7.84 1.34 -1.45
CA LEU A 76 -7.97 2.72 -1.93
C LEU A 76 -7.34 2.92 -3.32
N LEU A 77 -6.31 2.15 -3.65
CA LEU A 77 -5.66 2.20 -4.97
C LEU A 77 -6.50 1.57 -6.09
N LEU A 78 -7.40 0.64 -5.74
CA LEU A 78 -8.30 0.01 -6.71
C LEU A 78 -9.37 0.97 -7.22
N ILE A 79 -9.80 1.94 -6.41
CA ILE A 79 -10.90 2.86 -6.76
C ILE A 79 -10.61 3.67 -8.04
N PRO A 80 -9.48 4.39 -8.18
CA PRO A 80 -9.15 5.11 -9.40
C PRO A 80 -9.05 4.19 -10.64
N GLY A 81 -8.46 3.00 -10.46
CA GLY A 81 -8.31 2.02 -11.54
C GLY A 81 -9.65 1.48 -12.04
N CYS A 82 -10.55 1.12 -11.13
CA CYS A 82 -11.90 0.67 -11.48
C CYS A 82 -12.72 1.78 -12.14
N TYR A 83 -12.61 3.01 -11.66
CA TYR A 83 -13.31 4.15 -12.28
C TYR A 83 -12.80 4.40 -13.70
N HIS A 84 -11.47 4.40 -13.92
CA HIS A 84 -10.90 4.61 -15.24
C HIS A 84 -11.31 3.51 -16.23
N LEU A 85 -11.32 2.25 -15.79
CA LEU A 85 -11.83 1.13 -16.59
C LEU A 85 -13.32 1.29 -16.93
N ALA A 86 -14.14 1.73 -15.96
CA ALA A 86 -15.57 1.94 -16.18
C ALA A 86 -15.87 3.08 -17.17
N GLN A 87 -14.98 4.07 -17.30
CA GLN A 87 -15.11 5.12 -18.33
C GLN A 87 -14.74 4.65 -19.74
N GLN A 88 -13.99 3.55 -19.87
CA GLN A 88 -13.57 2.99 -21.16
C GLN A 88 -14.53 1.94 -21.72
N LEU A 89 -15.50 1.49 -20.92
CA LEU A 89 -16.56 0.54 -21.28
C LEU A 89 -17.80 1.29 -21.80
#